data_AF-A0A7S2ACP7-F1
#
_entry.id   AF-A0A7S2ACP7-F1
#
_cell.length_a   1.000
_cell.length_b   1.000
_cell.length_c   1.000
_cell.angle_alpha   90.00
_cell.angle_beta   90.00
_cell.angle_gamma   90.00
#
_symmetry.space_group_name_H-M   'P 1'
#
loop_
_entity.id
_entity.type
_entity.pdbx_description
1 polymer ?
#
loop_
_entity_poly.entity_id
_entity_poly.type
_entity_poly.pdbx_seq_one_letter_code
_entity_poly.pdbx_strand_id
1 'polypeptide(L)'
;GADAKLGLKCLGWGGSSCLAEGSTADQITSESLCSRSTEALGIESGGWSGSSCLKADEVKCGAITHPGICRDAWSRLGVHCAGWSGAECLAPEDAACEKLTTKPICHQAAHGMGVACSWNGVMCMADAAGVQ
;
A
#
# COMPACT_ATOMS: atom_id res chain seq x y z
N GLY A 1 -28.67 7.21 -22.42
CA GLY A 1 -27.41 6.88 -21.72
C GLY A 1 -27.27 5.37 -21.64
N ALA A 2 -26.04 4.88 -21.49
CA ALA A 2 -25.74 3.45 -21.34
C ALA A 2 -26.42 2.80 -20.11
N ASP A 3 -26.91 3.64 -19.21
CA ASP A 3 -27.62 3.36 -17.97
C ASP A 3 -28.91 2.53 -18.19
N ALA A 4 -29.59 2.73 -19.33
CA ALA A 4 -30.90 2.13 -19.59
C ALA A 4 -30.85 0.71 -20.20
N LYS A 5 -29.69 0.21 -20.63
CA LYS A 5 -29.59 -1.10 -21.32
C LYS A 5 -29.01 -2.24 -20.48
N LEU A 6 -28.35 -1.95 -19.36
CA LEU A 6 -27.70 -2.95 -18.51
C LEU A 6 -28.27 -3.06 -17.10
N GLY A 7 -29.21 -2.19 -16.70
CA GLY A 7 -29.78 -2.18 -15.35
C GLY A 7 -28.78 -1.80 -14.25
N LEU A 8 -27.58 -1.34 -14.61
CA LEU A 8 -26.54 -0.94 -13.66
C LEU A 8 -26.78 0.52 -13.26
N LYS A 9 -27.28 0.74 -12.05
CA LYS A 9 -27.41 2.06 -11.45
C LYS A 9 -26.03 2.54 -11.01
N CYS A 10 -25.51 3.58 -11.66
CA CYS A 10 -24.24 4.19 -11.30
C CYS A 10 -24.37 4.96 -9.99
N LEU A 11 -23.58 4.60 -8.98
CA LEU A 11 -23.51 5.33 -7.71
C LEU A 11 -22.48 6.47 -7.74
N GLY A 12 -21.47 6.36 -8.60
CA GLY A 12 -20.44 7.39 -8.81
C GLY A 12 -19.26 6.85 -9.59
N TRP A 13 -18.38 7.73 -10.10
CA TRP A 13 -17.17 7.31 -10.82
C TRP A 13 -16.03 7.03 -9.84
N GLY A 14 -15.57 5.78 -9.76
CA GLY A 14 -14.45 5.36 -8.91
C GLY A 14 -13.07 5.81 -9.43
N GLY A 15 -13.03 6.54 -10.54
CA GLY A 15 -11.83 6.88 -11.29
C GLY A 15 -12.17 6.87 -12.78
N SER A 16 -11.80 5.80 -13.48
CA SER A 16 -12.08 5.62 -14.91
C SER A 16 -13.34 4.82 -15.22
N SER A 17 -14.03 4.29 -14.20
CA SER A 17 -15.25 3.50 -14.37
C SER A 17 -16.32 3.88 -13.36
N CYS A 18 -17.56 3.61 -13.74
CA CYS A 18 -18.71 3.77 -12.88
C CYS A 18 -18.77 2.64 -11.84
N LEU A 19 -18.98 2.99 -10.58
CA LEU A 19 -19.21 2.07 -9.47
C LEU A 19 -20.71 1.75 -9.37
N ALA A 20 -21.01 0.46 -9.33
CA ALA A 20 -22.37 -0.04 -9.16
C ALA A 20 -22.69 -0.24 -7.68
N GLU A 21 -23.94 -0.58 -7.39
CA GLU A 21 -24.35 -0.99 -6.05
C GLU A 21 -23.59 -2.26 -5.62
N GLY A 22 -23.01 -2.24 -4.42
CA GLY A 22 -22.14 -3.32 -3.92
C GLY A 22 -20.66 -3.19 -4.32
N SER A 23 -20.26 -2.10 -4.98
CA SER A 23 -18.84 -1.81 -5.23
C SER A 23 -18.02 -1.70 -3.94
N THR A 24 -16.76 -2.12 -4.02
CA THR A 24 -15.82 -2.15 -2.90
C THR A 24 -14.77 -1.04 -3.02
N ALA A 25 -14.10 -0.71 -1.90
CA ALA A 25 -13.14 0.39 -1.84
C ALA A 25 -11.97 0.24 -2.82
N ASP A 26 -11.49 -0.98 -3.08
CA ASP A 26 -10.39 -1.27 -4.02
C ASP A 26 -10.71 -0.91 -5.48
N GLN A 27 -11.98 -0.68 -5.80
CA GLN A 27 -12.41 -0.19 -7.10
C GLN A 27 -12.29 1.35 -7.23
N ILE A 28 -12.01 2.05 -6.13
CA ILE A 28 -11.77 3.49 -6.11
C ILE A 28 -10.29 3.74 -6.38
N THR A 29 -9.96 4.19 -7.60
CA THR A 29 -8.61 4.50 -8.07
C THR A 29 -8.27 6.00 -8.04
N SER A 30 -9.10 6.80 -7.38
CA SER A 30 -8.87 8.22 -7.13
C SER A 30 -8.62 8.49 -5.65
N GLU A 31 -7.46 9.04 -5.29
CA GLU A 31 -7.09 9.36 -3.91
C GLU A 31 -8.07 10.33 -3.24
N SER A 32 -8.47 11.39 -3.95
CA SER A 32 -9.40 12.41 -3.42
C SER A 32 -10.82 11.90 -3.25
N LEU A 33 -11.19 10.84 -3.98
CA LEU A 33 -12.45 10.12 -3.78
C LEU A 33 -12.32 9.10 -2.66
N CYS A 34 -11.19 8.39 -2.56
CA CYS A 34 -10.88 7.44 -1.50
C CYS A 34 -11.00 8.09 -0.11
N SER A 35 -10.43 9.30 0.06
CA SER A 35 -10.49 10.05 1.32
C SER A 35 -11.89 10.50 1.73
N ARG A 36 -12.86 10.48 0.81
CA ARG A 36 -14.27 10.82 1.05
C ARG A 36 -15.22 9.71 0.62
N SER A 37 -14.72 8.48 0.50
CA SER A 37 -15.45 7.34 -0.07
C SER A 37 -16.75 7.05 0.68
N THR A 38 -16.72 7.18 2.01
CA THR A 38 -17.90 6.96 2.86
C THR A 38 -18.95 8.05 2.67
N GLU A 39 -18.56 9.32 2.60
CA GLU A 39 -19.49 10.44 2.40
C GLU A 39 -20.03 10.48 0.97
N ALA A 40 -19.16 10.27 -0.03
CA ALA A 40 -19.50 10.43 -1.43
C ALA A 40 -20.20 9.21 -2.04
N LEU A 41 -19.86 8.00 -1.59
CA LEU A 41 -20.31 6.74 -2.18
C LEU A 41 -20.96 5.77 -1.18
N GLY A 42 -20.91 6.07 0.12
CA GLY A 42 -21.36 5.13 1.15
C GLY A 42 -20.45 3.90 1.31
N ILE A 43 -19.21 3.96 0.81
CA ILE A 43 -18.26 2.84 0.85
C ILE A 43 -17.23 3.13 1.95
N GLU A 44 -17.13 2.26 2.95
CA GLU A 44 -16.07 2.33 3.95
C GLU A 44 -14.73 1.92 3.35
N SER A 45 -13.67 2.65 3.70
CA SER A 45 -12.32 2.35 3.24
C SER A 45 -11.31 2.44 4.36
N GLY A 46 -10.21 1.71 4.20
CA GLY A 46 -9.05 1.72 5.06
C GLY A 46 -8.02 2.80 4.72
N GLY A 47 -8.30 3.63 3.71
CA GLY A 47 -7.42 4.69 3.24
C GLY A 47 -6.71 4.37 1.92
N TRP A 48 -5.88 5.30 1.44
CA TRP A 48 -5.23 5.21 0.12
C TRP A 48 -3.96 4.36 0.18
N SER A 49 -3.84 3.37 -0.72
CA SER A 49 -2.65 2.51 -0.82
C SER A 49 -1.54 3.08 -1.68
N GLY A 50 -1.86 4.06 -2.53
CA GLY A 50 -0.98 4.57 -3.59
C GLY A 50 -1.53 4.43 -5.00
N SER A 51 -2.40 3.45 -5.22
CA SER A 51 -2.98 3.13 -6.54
C SER A 51 -4.50 2.94 -6.48
N SER A 52 -5.01 2.52 -5.33
CA SER A 52 -6.42 2.30 -5.06
C SER A 52 -6.71 2.57 -3.58
N CYS A 53 -7.99 2.68 -3.24
CA CYS A 53 -8.40 2.68 -1.84
C CYS A 53 -8.31 1.27 -1.27
N LEU A 54 -7.93 1.13 -0.01
CA LEU A 54 -7.92 -0.15 0.69
C LEU A 54 -9.32 -0.45 1.21
N LYS A 55 -9.73 -1.71 1.19
CA LYS A 55 -10.86 -2.15 2.02
C LYS A 55 -10.46 -2.03 3.49
N ALA A 56 -11.44 -1.72 4.34
CA ALA A 56 -11.19 -1.47 5.76
C ALA A 56 -10.59 -2.70 6.49
N ASP A 57 -10.89 -3.91 6.01
CA ASP A 57 -10.39 -5.19 6.54
C ASP A 57 -9.10 -5.69 5.88
N GLU A 58 -8.60 -5.01 4.84
CA GLU A 58 -7.41 -5.40 4.08
C GLU A 58 -6.20 -4.47 4.31
N VAL A 59 -6.27 -3.58 5.31
CA VAL A 59 -5.18 -2.64 5.62
C VAL A 59 -3.97 -3.38 6.20
N LYS A 60 -2.95 -3.57 5.38
CA LYS A 60 -1.69 -4.24 5.74
C LYS A 60 -0.54 -3.71 4.89
N CYS A 61 0.70 -3.93 5.33
CA CYS A 61 1.89 -3.39 4.67
C CYS A 61 2.01 -3.76 3.19
N GLY A 62 1.85 -5.05 2.85
CA GLY A 62 1.94 -5.50 1.46
C GLY A 62 0.85 -4.93 0.54
N ALA A 63 -0.21 -4.34 1.09
CA ALA A 63 -1.23 -3.67 0.28
C ALA A 63 -0.83 -2.24 -0.10
N ILE A 64 0.22 -1.66 0.52
CA ILE A 64 0.69 -0.30 0.28
C ILE A 64 1.74 -0.31 -0.82
N THR A 65 1.42 0.28 -1.97
CA THR A 65 2.27 0.27 -3.18
C THR A 65 2.88 1.65 -3.47
N HIS A 66 2.84 2.59 -2.52
CA HIS A 66 3.48 3.90 -2.67
C HIS A 66 4.49 4.17 -1.55
N PRO A 67 5.76 4.48 -1.88
CA PRO A 67 6.83 4.60 -0.90
C PRO A 67 6.61 5.73 0.11
N GLY A 68 5.98 6.83 -0.32
CA GLY A 68 5.61 7.93 0.58
C GLY A 68 4.55 7.51 1.61
N ILE A 69 3.61 6.64 1.22
CA ILE A 69 2.56 6.15 2.13
C ILE A 69 3.15 5.11 3.08
N CYS A 70 4.01 4.23 2.56
CA CYS A 70 4.74 3.24 3.35
C CYS A 70 5.56 3.90 4.49
N ARG A 71 6.23 5.01 4.18
CA ARG A 71 7.00 5.79 5.17
C ARG A 71 6.14 6.34 6.31
N ASP A 72 4.93 6.78 6.00
CA ASP A 72 3.99 7.38 6.95
C ASP A 72 2.83 6.43 7.29
N ALA A 73 3.02 5.11 7.12
CA ALA A 73 1.93 4.13 7.14
C ALA A 73 1.19 4.10 8.48
N TRP A 74 1.92 4.29 9.58
CA TRP A 74 1.33 4.41 10.91
C TRP A 74 0.36 5.60 11.00
N SER A 75 0.83 6.80 10.62
CA SER A 75 0.04 8.02 10.72
C SER A 75 -1.13 8.08 9.74
N ARG A 76 -1.00 7.45 8.57
CA ARG A 76 -2.01 7.48 7.50
C ARG A 76 -3.03 6.34 7.58
N LEU A 77 -2.56 5.15 7.92
CA LEU A 77 -3.32 3.90 7.79
C LEU A 77 -3.33 3.08 9.09
N GLY A 78 -2.64 3.52 10.14
CA GLY A 78 -2.61 2.81 11.43
C GLY A 78 -1.83 1.49 11.41
N VAL A 79 -0.98 1.25 10.41
CA VAL A 79 -0.21 0.00 10.28
C VAL A 79 1.28 0.22 10.47
N HIS A 80 1.90 -0.65 11.25
CA HIS A 80 3.35 -0.68 11.47
C HIS A 80 4.02 -1.54 10.41
N CYS A 81 4.81 -0.90 9.56
CA CYS A 81 5.57 -1.56 8.50
C CYS A 81 7.07 -1.42 8.74
N ALA A 82 7.83 -2.42 8.31
CA ALA A 82 9.27 -2.44 8.45
C ALA A 82 9.95 -1.43 7.51
N GLY A 83 9.40 -1.28 6.30
CA GLY A 83 9.98 -0.38 5.31
C GLY A 83 9.54 -0.73 3.90
N TRP A 84 10.22 -0.13 2.93
CA TRP A 84 9.89 -0.25 1.51
C TRP A 84 10.77 -1.31 0.84
N SER A 85 10.19 -2.26 0.10
CA SER A 85 10.95 -3.28 -0.65
C SER A 85 11.53 -2.79 -1.97
N GLY A 86 10.94 -1.72 -2.51
CA GLY A 86 11.13 -1.29 -3.90
C GLY A 86 9.82 -1.26 -4.68
N ALA A 87 8.84 -2.08 -4.29
CA ALA A 87 7.54 -2.20 -4.96
C ALA A 87 6.34 -2.10 -4.00
N GLU A 88 6.51 -2.55 -2.75
CA GLU A 88 5.46 -2.53 -1.73
C GLU A 88 6.07 -2.34 -0.33
N CYS A 89 5.22 -2.05 0.65
CA CYS A 89 5.65 -1.95 2.04
C CYS A 89 5.77 -3.35 2.66
N LEU A 90 6.85 -3.61 3.40
CA LEU A 90 7.13 -4.88 4.04
C LEU A 90 6.54 -4.90 5.45
N ALA A 91 5.91 -6.02 5.80
CA ALA A 91 5.58 -6.32 7.18
C ALA A 91 6.86 -6.62 7.98
N PRO A 92 6.88 -6.40 9.31
CA PRO A 92 8.01 -6.77 10.17
C PRO A 92 8.47 -8.22 10.02
N GLU A 93 7.55 -9.17 9.87
CA GLU A 93 7.84 -10.59 9.68
C GLU A 93 8.44 -10.93 8.30
N ASP A 94 8.20 -10.08 7.30
CA ASP A 94 8.72 -10.24 5.92
C ASP A 94 9.98 -9.41 5.67
N ALA A 95 10.48 -8.72 6.70
CA ALA A 95 11.59 -7.80 6.66
C ALA A 95 12.94 -8.52 6.51
N ALA A 96 13.26 -8.97 5.29
CA ALA A 96 14.54 -9.60 4.97
C ALA A 96 15.37 -8.72 4.03
N CYS A 97 16.69 -8.65 4.27
CA CYS A 97 17.62 -7.87 3.43
C CYS A 97 17.50 -8.25 1.94
N GLU A 98 17.32 -9.53 1.65
CA GLU A 98 17.20 -10.05 0.27
C GLU A 98 15.98 -9.49 -0.49
N LYS A 99 14.96 -9.00 0.22
CA LYS A 99 13.78 -8.36 -0.38
C LYS A 99 14.03 -6.92 -0.81
N LEU A 100 15.18 -6.35 -0.46
CA LEU A 100 15.54 -4.98 -0.75
C LEU A 100 16.28 -4.89 -2.08
N THR A 101 15.55 -4.48 -3.11
CA THR A 101 15.98 -4.61 -4.50
C THR A 101 16.93 -3.51 -4.98
N THR A 102 17.15 -2.45 -4.19
CA THR A 102 18.02 -1.33 -4.58
C THR A 102 19.00 -0.94 -3.48
N LYS A 103 20.18 -0.48 -3.88
CA LYS A 103 21.23 0.01 -2.97
C LYS A 103 20.73 1.08 -2.00
N PRO A 104 19.99 2.13 -2.43
CA PRO A 104 19.47 3.14 -1.50
C PRO A 104 18.55 2.56 -0.44
N ILE A 105 17.66 1.63 -0.83
CA ILE A 105 16.73 0.97 0.09
C ILE A 105 17.51 0.09 1.08
N CYS A 106 18.49 -0.68 0.59
CA CYS A 106 19.33 -1.52 1.43
C CYS A 106 20.05 -0.72 2.53
N HIS A 107 20.60 0.44 2.21
CA HIS A 107 21.26 1.30 3.20
C HIS A 107 20.30 1.92 4.21
N GLN A 108 19.03 2.11 3.84
CA GLN A 108 18.01 2.65 4.75
C GLN A 108 17.39 1.59 5.66
N ALA A 109 17.58 0.30 5.34
CA ALA A 109 17.01 -0.83 6.08
C ALA A 109 17.39 -0.81 7.58
N ALA A 110 18.64 -0.46 7.88
CA ALA A 110 19.14 -0.39 9.26
C ALA A 110 18.38 0.62 10.14
N HIS A 111 17.86 1.70 9.55
CA HIS A 111 17.14 2.75 10.28
C HIS A 111 15.64 2.48 10.42
N GLY A 112 15.04 1.70 9.52
CA GLY A 112 13.59 1.44 9.50
C GLY A 112 13.17 0.03 9.91
N MET A 113 13.95 -0.97 9.52
CA MET A 113 13.56 -2.38 9.61
C MET A 113 14.19 -3.10 10.82
N GLY A 114 15.11 -2.46 11.55
CA GLY A 114 15.83 -3.08 12.67
C GLY A 114 16.71 -4.27 12.25
N VAL A 115 16.97 -4.44 10.96
CA VAL A 115 17.85 -5.49 10.41
C VAL A 115 19.16 -4.87 9.91
N ALA A 116 20.28 -5.53 10.24
CA ALA A 116 21.59 -5.15 9.73
C ALA A 116 21.77 -5.71 8.31
N CYS A 117 21.71 -4.83 7.32
CA CYS A 117 21.88 -5.18 5.91
C CYS A 117 23.02 -4.40 5.26
N SER A 118 23.76 -5.06 4.37
CA SER A 118 24.77 -4.43 3.51
C SER A 118 24.58 -4.76 2.04
N TRP A 119 24.95 -3.80 1.19
CA TRP A 119 24.92 -3.94 -0.27
C TRP A 119 26.26 -4.48 -0.76
N ASN A 120 26.27 -5.67 -1.37
CA ASN A 120 27.51 -6.31 -1.85
C ASN A 120 27.95 -5.88 -3.26
N GLY A 121 27.21 -4.96 -3.89
CA GLY A 121 27.42 -4.53 -5.28
C GLY A 121 26.34 -5.06 -6.24
N VAL A 122 25.68 -6.16 -5.90
CA VAL A 122 24.64 -6.81 -6.72
C VAL A 122 23.30 -6.86 -6.00
N MET A 123 23.29 -7.21 -4.71
CA MET A 123 22.08 -7.36 -3.91
C MET A 123 22.32 -6.95 -2.46
N CYS A 124 21.22 -6.79 -1.74
CA CYS A 124 21.23 -6.52 -0.32
C CYS A 124 21.27 -7.82 0.47
N MET A 125 22.20 -7.95 1.41
CA MET A 125 22.43 -9.14 2.21
C MET A 125 22.42 -8.79 3.69
N ALA A 126 22.07 -9.77 4.53
CA ALA A 126 22.27 -9.63 5.96
C ALA A 126 23.76 -9.53 6.28
N ASP A 127 24.12 -8.62 7.17
CA ASP A 127 25.49 -8.56 7.68
C ASP A 127 25.79 -9.82 8.47
N ALA A 128 26.91 -10.48 8.16
CA ALA A 128 27.37 -11.66 8.88
C ALA A 128 27.72 -11.39 10.37
N ALA A 129 27.60 -10.14 10.84
CA ALA A 129 27.92 -9.71 12.19
C ALA A 129 26.74 -9.73 13.17
N GLY A 130 25.60 -10.32 12.81
CA GLY A 130 24.34 -10.27 13.58
C GLY A 130 23.97 -11.51 14.41
N VAL A 131 24.90 -12.40 14.75
CA VAL A 131 24.67 -13.41 15.80
C VAL A 131 25.54 -13.07 17.00
N GLN A 132 24.95 -12.37 17.97
CA GLN A 132 25.34 -12.44 19.38
C GLN A 132 24.08 -12.50 20.23
#